data_AF-A0A528E7C0-F1
#
_entry.id   AF-A0A528E7C0-F1
#
_cell.length_a   1.000
_cell.length_b   1.000
_cell.length_c   1.000
_cell.angle_alpha   90.00
_cell.angle_beta   90.00
_cell.angle_gamma   90.00
#
_symmetry.space_group_name_H-M   'P 1'
#
loop_
_entity.id
_entity.type
_entity.pdbx_description
1 polymer ?
#
loop_
_entity_poly.entity_id
_entity_poly.type
_entity_poly.pdbx_seq_one_letter_code
_entity_poly.pdbx_strand_id
1 'polypeptide(L)' 'MAAMQSASISAFDCDVIREAFRKSVVEENIPTDRWRDHAATLIRTFTGSDDIDPDMLAWIVQK' A
#
# COMPACT_ATOMS: atom_id res chain seq x y z
N MET A 1 5.03 -20.30 -20.32
CA MET A 1 5.63 -19.01 -19.93
C MET A 1 4.49 -18.14 -19.41
N ALA A 2 4.32 -18.04 -18.10
CA ALA A 2 3.30 -17.15 -17.53
C ALA A 2 3.77 -15.72 -17.76
N ALA A 3 2.96 -14.91 -18.44
CA ALA A 3 3.18 -13.48 -18.52
C ALA A 3 3.23 -12.96 -17.08
N MET A 4 4.37 -12.41 -16.67
CA MET A 4 4.48 -11.58 -15.50
C MET A 4 3.62 -10.35 -15.78
N GLN A 5 2.33 -10.45 -15.51
CA GLN A 5 1.44 -9.31 -15.53
C GLN A 5 2.02 -8.37 -14.48
N SER A 6 2.67 -7.30 -14.95
CA SER A 6 2.89 -6.11 -14.15
C SER A 6 1.50 -5.69 -13.71
N ALA A 7 1.07 -6.18 -12.55
CA ALA A 7 -0.28 -6.01 -12.05
C ALA A 7 -0.40 -4.54 -11.69
N SER A 8 -0.73 -3.72 -12.68
CA SER A 8 -1.07 -2.33 -12.49
C SER A 8 -2.24 -2.31 -11.51
N ILE A 9 -1.96 -1.90 -10.28
CA ILE A 9 -2.94 -1.82 -9.21
C ILE A 9 -4.07 -0.92 -9.73
N SER A 10 -5.29 -1.44 -9.77
CA SER A 10 -6.43 -0.66 -10.23
C SER A 10 -6.61 0.55 -9.31
N ALA A 11 -7.17 1.64 -9.84
CA ALA A 11 -7.53 2.80 -9.01
C ALA A 11 -8.43 2.40 -7.82
N PHE A 12 -9.28 1.38 -8.02
CA PHE A 12 -10.09 0.81 -6.95
C PHE A 12 -9.26 0.10 -5.88
N ASP A 13 -8.32 -0.76 -6.28
CA ASP A 13 -7.43 -1.46 -5.33
C ASP A 13 -6.56 -0.45 -4.56
N CYS A 14 -6.09 0.62 -5.21
CA CYS A 14 -5.41 1.74 -4.56
C CYS A 14 -6.26 2.38 -3.45
N ASP A 15 -7.55 2.62 -3.69
CA ASP A 15 -8.44 3.23 -2.72
C ASP A 15 -8.72 2.27 -1.54
N VAL A 16 -8.90 0.99 -1.83
CA VAL A 16 -9.05 -0.07 -0.82
C VAL A 16 -7.81 -0.16 0.07
N ILE A 17 -6.61 -0.18 -0.51
CA ILE A 17 -5.34 -0.20 0.23
C ILE A 17 -5.21 1.05 1.09
N ARG A 18 -5.59 2.23 0.56
CA ARG A 18 -5.55 3.49 1.32
C ARG A 18 -6.50 3.46 2.52
N GLU A 19 -7.72 2.96 2.34
CA GLU A 19 -8.68 2.87 3.44
C GLU A 19 -8.22 1.86 4.50
N ALA A 20 -7.73 0.70 4.07
CA ALA A 20 -7.16 -0.31 4.96
C ALA A 20 -5.97 0.24 5.75
N PHE A 21 -5.05 0.94 5.08
CA PHE A 21 -3.93 1.63 5.72
C PHE A 21 -4.42 2.62 6.78
N ARG A 22 -5.38 3.50 6.44
CA ARG A 22 -5.93 4.50 7.38
C ARG A 22 -6.58 3.85 8.60
N LYS A 23 -7.30 2.74 8.42
CA LYS A 23 -7.90 1.99 9.54
C LYS A 23 -6.81 1.37 10.42
N SER A 24 -5.85 0.66 9.83
CA SER A 24 -4.74 0.03 10.56
C SER A 24 -3.91 1.03 11.36
N VAL A 25 -3.53 2.20 10.80
CA VAL A 25 -2.74 3.18 11.56
C VAL A 25 -3.49 3.77 12.75
N VAL A 26 -4.82 3.85 12.68
CA VAL A 26 -5.67 4.33 13.79
C VAL A 26 -5.87 3.23 14.82
N GLU A 27 -6.19 2.01 14.39
CA GLU A 27 -6.45 0.86 15.26
C GLU A 27 -5.19 0.41 16.01
N GLU A 28 -4.06 0.33 15.31
CA GLU A 28 -2.77 -0.09 15.87
C GLU A 28 -1.95 1.08 16.45
N ASN A 29 -2.48 2.31 16.38
CA ASN A 29 -1.81 3.52 16.87
C ASN A 29 -0.39 3.69 16.29
N ILE A 30 -0.25 3.46 14.98
CA ILE A 30 1.06 3.44 14.32
C ILE A 30 1.60 4.87 14.27
N PRO A 31 2.84 5.11 14.74
CA PRO A 31 3.46 6.43 14.66
C PRO A 31 3.78 6.80 13.21
N THR A 32 3.72 8.10 12.89
CA THR A 32 3.87 8.63 11.52
C THR A 32 5.20 8.25 10.88
N ASP A 33 6.27 8.11 11.66
CA ASP A 33 7.58 7.63 11.20
C ASP A 33 7.55 6.20 10.64
N ARG A 34 6.58 5.38 11.05
CA ARG A 34 6.40 3.99 10.59
C ARG A 34 5.34 3.83 9.52
N TRP A 35 4.61 4.90 9.17
CA TRP A 35 3.55 4.84 8.17
C TRP A 35 4.05 4.36 6.81
N ARG A 36 5.25 4.81 6.41
CA ARG A 36 5.84 4.45 5.13
C ARG A 36 6.18 2.96 5.03
N ASP A 37 6.75 2.40 6.10
CA ASP A 37 7.10 0.98 6.21
C ASP A 37 5.85 0.09 6.29
N HIS A 38 4.85 0.53 7.07
CA HIS A 38 3.58 -0.16 7.20
C HIS A 38 2.79 -0.16 5.88
N ALA A 39 2.71 0.97 5.18
CA ALA A 39 2.07 1.06 3.86
C ALA A 39 2.75 0.14 2.84
N ALA A 40 4.09 0.09 2.84
CA ALA A 40 4.83 -0.80 1.95
C ALA A 40 4.50 -2.27 2.23
N THR A 41 4.49 -2.66 3.52
CA THR A 41 4.12 -4.00 3.95
C THR A 41 2.69 -4.35 3.55
N LEU A 42 1.75 -3.42 3.71
CA LEU A 42 0.34 -3.60 3.34
C LEU A 42 0.17 -3.81 1.83
N ILE A 43 0.78 -2.95 1.00
CA ILE A 43 0.73 -3.06 -0.46
C ILE A 43 1.34 -4.38 -0.93
N ARG A 44 2.50 -4.76 -0.38
CA ARG A 44 3.14 -6.04 -0.70
C ARG A 44 2.26 -7.22 -0.33
N THR A 45 1.60 -7.16 0.83
CA THR A 45 0.68 -8.22 1.28
C THR A 45 -0.54 -8.32 0.37
N PHE A 46 -1.06 -7.18 -0.10
CA PHE A 46 -2.24 -7.13 -0.96
C PHE A 46 -1.96 -7.54 -2.41
N THR A 47 -0.81 -7.15 -2.95
CA THR A 47 -0.47 -7.33 -4.37
C THR A 47 0.48 -8.50 -4.64
N GLY A 48 1.13 -9.02 -3.60
CA GLY A 48 2.23 -9.99 -3.71
C GLY A 48 3.49 -9.44 -4.37
N SER A 49 3.53 -8.14 -4.67
CA SER A 49 4.63 -7.50 -5.41
C SER A 49 5.54 -6.74 -4.46
N ASP A 50 6.85 -6.94 -4.61
CA ASP A 50 7.89 -6.20 -3.88
C ASP A 50 8.22 -4.86 -4.56
N ASP A 51 7.88 -4.75 -5.86
CA ASP A 51 8.05 -3.54 -6.65
C ASP A 51 6.87 -2.59 -6.40
N ILE A 52 7.02 -1.77 -5.36
CA ILE A 52 6.02 -0.78 -4.95
C ILE A 52 6.42 0.57 -5.51
N ASP A 53 5.50 1.17 -6.28
CA ASP A 53 5.69 2.51 -6.80
C ASP A 53 5.83 3.53 -5.65
N PRO A 54 6.93 4.30 -5.59
CA PRO A 54 7.20 5.22 -4.49
C PRO A 54 6.23 6.42 -4.45
N ASP A 55 5.66 6.81 -5.60
CA ASP A 55 4.64 7.86 -5.68
C ASP A 55 3.29 7.36 -5.13
N MET A 56 2.91 6.12 -5.43
CA MET A 56 1.75 5.46 -4.84
C MET A 56 1.91 5.32 -3.31
N LEU A 57 3.08 4.90 -2.86
CA LEU A 57 3.38 4.80 -1.42
C LEU A 57 3.21 6.16 -0.75
N ALA A 58 3.79 7.21 -1.34
CA ALA A 58 3.67 8.59 -0.85
C ALA A 58 2.21 9.06 -0.83
N TRP A 59 1.43 8.70 -1.86
CA TRP A 59 0.02 9.01 -1.94
C TRP A 59 -0.77 8.34 -0.81
N ILE A 60 -0.51 7.06 -0.51
CA ILE A 60 -1.21 6.31 0.56
C ILE A 60 -0.94 6.90 1.94
N VAL A 61 0.31 7.23 2.25
CA VAL A 61 0.66 7.84 3.55
C VAL A 61 0.28 9.31 3.66
N GLN A 62 -0.14 9.94 2.55
CA GLN A 62 -0.63 11.31 2.56
C GLN A 62 -1.94 11.39 3.37
N LYS A 63 -2.03 12.39 4.24
CA LYS A 63 -3.19 12.60 5.10
C LYS A 63 -4.46 12.85 4.29
#